data_AF-A0A6H1ZTZ1-F1
#
_entry.id   AF-A0A6H1ZTZ1-F1
#
_cell.length_a   1.000
_cell.length_b   1.000
_cell.length_c   1.000
_cell.angle_alpha   90.00
_cell.angle_beta   90.00
_cell.angle_gamma   90.00
#
_symmetry.space_group_name_H-M   'P 1'
#
loop_
_entity.id
_entity.type
_entity.pdbx_description
1 polymer ?
#
loop_
_entity_poly.entity_id
_entity_poly.type
_entity_poly.pdbx_seq_one_letter_code
_entity_poly.pdbx_strand_id
1 'polypeptide(L)'
;MTVISLAEKREESGPHLSGIAICLDCKHEWVAVAPIIENEFNWLECPSCGLMKGRFKYHYERDGEQWECNCGNDLFHVKPKGIYCPNCGQWQEFPINDRDG
;
A
#
# COMPACT_ATOMS: atom_id res chain seq x y z
N MET A 1 7.21 -19.98 33.58
CA MET A 1 7.84 -19.13 32.56
C MET A 1 7.86 -19.96 31.29
N THR A 2 7.01 -19.62 30.32
CA THR A 2 6.83 -20.44 29.12
C THR A 2 7.79 -19.95 28.06
N VAL A 3 8.65 -20.83 27.55
CA VAL A 3 9.52 -20.52 26.40
C VAL A 3 8.66 -20.61 25.14
N ILE A 4 8.64 -19.53 24.35
CA ILE A 4 7.88 -19.41 23.11
C ILE A 4 8.83 -19.16 21.94
N SER A 5 8.53 -19.74 20.78
CA SER A 5 9.27 -19.52 19.54
C SER A 5 8.94 -18.15 18.94
N LEU A 6 9.97 -17.37 18.59
CA LEU A 6 9.77 -16.12 17.85
C LEU A 6 9.27 -16.37 16.42
N ALA A 7 9.61 -17.51 15.82
CA ALA A 7 9.24 -17.83 14.45
C ALA A 7 7.73 -18.09 14.33
N GLU A 8 7.18 -18.90 15.24
CA GLU A 8 5.75 -19.24 15.28
C GLU A 8 4.90 -17.98 15.46
N LYS A 9 5.30 -17.09 16.39
CA LYS A 9 4.61 -15.80 16.59
C LYS A 9 4.61 -14.89 15.36
N ARG A 10 5.65 -14.95 14.53
CA ARG A 10 5.75 -14.12 13.32
C ARG A 10 4.78 -14.60 12.24
N GLU A 11 4.62 -15.91 12.07
CA GLU A 11 3.65 -16.49 11.14
C GLU A 11 2.21 -16.21 11.56
N GLU A 12 1.90 -16.34 12.86
CA GLU A 12 0.56 -16.05 13.39
C GLU A 12 0.13 -14.59 13.23
N SER A 13 1.08 -13.66 13.21
CA SER A 13 0.79 -12.22 13.20
C SER A 13 0.36 -11.70 11.82
N GLY A 14 0.58 -12.45 10.74
CA GLY A 14 0.21 -12.04 9.38
C GLY A 14 0.98 -10.83 8.84
N PRO A 15 0.74 -10.43 7.58
CA PRO A 15 1.43 -9.31 6.96
C PRO A 15 1.01 -7.97 7.58
N HIS A 16 1.99 -7.09 7.77
CA HIS A 16 1.79 -5.76 8.32
C HIS A 16 2.20 -4.69 7.31
N LEU A 17 1.53 -3.56 7.39
CA LEU A 17 1.87 -2.31 6.76
C LEU A 17 2.82 -1.54 7.66
N SER A 18 3.79 -0.86 7.05
CA SER A 18 4.61 0.13 7.74
C SER A 18 4.83 1.32 6.82
N GLY A 19 4.84 2.54 7.37
CA GLY A 19 5.06 3.73 6.56
C GLY A 19 4.64 5.02 7.26
N ILE A 20 4.78 6.14 6.52
CA ILE A 20 4.35 7.46 6.98
C ILE A 20 2.83 7.53 6.88
N ALA A 21 2.19 7.87 8.00
CA ALA A 21 0.78 8.18 8.12
C ALA A 21 0.57 9.69 8.33
N ILE A 22 -0.59 10.19 7.92
CA ILE A 22 -1.03 11.57 8.08
C ILE A 22 -2.45 11.61 8.63
N CYS A 23 -2.72 12.53 9.56
CA CYS A 23 -4.05 12.79 10.08
C CYS A 23 -4.82 13.66 9.08
N LEU A 24 -6.02 13.24 8.69
CA LEU A 24 -6.86 14.06 7.80
C LEU A 24 -7.41 15.33 8.47
N ASP A 25 -7.37 15.40 9.81
CA ASP A 25 -7.88 16.50 10.63
C ASP A 25 -6.76 17.52 10.96
N CYS A 26 -5.85 17.16 11.86
CA CYS A 26 -4.78 18.06 12.33
C CYS A 26 -3.52 18.07 11.45
N LYS A 27 -3.47 17.27 10.37
CA LYS A 27 -2.34 17.13 9.44
C LYS A 27 -1.02 16.65 10.07
N HIS A 28 -1.05 16.17 11.31
CA HIS A 28 0.11 15.54 11.94
C HIS A 28 0.57 14.32 11.14
N GLU A 29 1.87 14.18 10.96
CA GLU A 29 2.50 13.04 10.27
C GLU A 29 3.29 12.19 11.28
N TRP A 30 3.18 10.87 11.18
CA TRP A 30 3.88 9.93 12.06
C TRP A 30 4.20 8.62 11.34
N VAL A 31 5.11 7.82 11.88
CA VAL A 31 5.37 6.46 11.39
C VAL A 31 4.40 5.50 12.06
N ALA A 32 3.65 4.74 11.26
CA ALA A 32 2.66 3.78 11.74
C ALA A 32 2.98 2.36 11.27
N VAL A 33 2.56 1.38 12.06
CA VAL A 33 2.52 -0.04 11.69
C VAL A 33 1.11 -0.55 11.96
N ALA A 34 0.50 -1.24 11.00
CA ALA A 34 -0.85 -1.79 11.13
C ALA A 34 -0.98 -3.10 10.36
N PRO A 35 -1.79 -4.07 10.81
CA PRO A 35 -2.03 -5.30 10.05
C PRO A 35 -2.69 -5.00 8.71
N ILE A 36 -2.43 -5.83 7.71
CA ILE A 36 -3.24 -5.83 6.48
C ILE A 36 -4.55 -6.55 6.80
N ILE A 37 -5.65 -5.80 6.82
CA ILE A 37 -6.98 -6.36 7.04
C ILE A 37 -7.67 -6.43 5.69
N GLU A 38 -7.95 -7.64 5.21
CA GLU A 38 -8.67 -7.83 3.96
C GLU A 38 -10.08 -7.23 4.07
N ASN A 39 -10.47 -6.42 3.08
CA ASN A 39 -11.77 -5.74 2.99
C ASN A 39 -12.05 -4.64 4.03
N GLU A 40 -11.06 -4.20 4.81
CA GLU A 40 -11.20 -3.06 5.70
C GLU A 40 -10.25 -1.91 5.36
N PHE A 41 -10.72 -0.69 5.60
CA PHE A 41 -9.91 0.49 5.47
C PHE A 41 -9.10 0.68 6.76
N ASN A 42 -7.76 0.61 6.67
CA ASN A 42 -6.87 0.88 7.79
C ASN A 42 -6.93 2.35 8.21
N TRP A 43 -7.88 2.66 9.10
CA TRP A 43 -7.94 3.92 9.83
C TRP A 43 -7.01 3.84 11.03
N LEU A 44 -6.19 4.87 11.19
CA LEU A 44 -5.21 4.94 12.29
C LEU A 44 -5.63 6.00 13.29
N GLU A 45 -5.37 5.74 14.57
CA GLU A 45 -5.50 6.75 15.62
C GLU A 45 -4.38 7.78 15.46
N CYS A 46 -4.72 9.07 15.47
CA CYS A 46 -3.72 10.12 15.44
C CYS A 46 -3.14 10.35 16.85
N PRO A 47 -1.81 10.22 17.05
CA PRO A 47 -1.21 10.43 18.36
C PRO A 47 -1.27 11.88 18.86
N SER A 48 -1.51 12.84 17.96
CA SER A 48 -1.60 14.27 18.32
C SER A 48 -2.99 14.71 18.75
N CYS A 49 -4.06 14.19 18.14
CA CYS A 49 -5.44 14.63 18.44
C CYS A 49 -6.38 13.51 18.92
N GLY A 50 -5.93 12.26 18.95
CA GLY A 50 -6.70 11.09 19.40
C GLY A 50 -7.83 10.66 18.46
N LEU A 51 -8.00 11.31 17.31
CA LEU A 51 -9.06 10.96 16.36
C LEU A 51 -8.65 9.79 15.46
N MET A 52 -9.59 8.89 15.18
CA MET A 52 -9.47 7.80 14.17
C MET A 52 -9.62 8.34 12.74
N LYS A 53 -8.71 9.22 12.35
CA LYS A 53 -8.67 9.88 11.03
C LYS A 53 -7.29 9.81 10.36
N GLY A 54 -6.41 8.94 10.84
CA GLY A 54 -5.11 8.68 10.24
C GLY A 54 -5.20 7.79 9.00
N ARG A 55 -4.41 8.12 7.98
CA ARG A 55 -4.22 7.32 6.76
C ARG A 55 -2.73 7.20 6.45
N PHE A 56 -2.31 6.08 5.86
CA PHE A 56 -1.00 6.05 5.21
C PHE A 56 -0.96 7.11 4.09
N LYS A 57 0.11 7.91 4.07
CA LYS A 57 0.26 9.11 3.23
C LYS A 57 0.58 8.75 1.77
N TYR A 58 1.33 7.68 1.56
CA TYR A 58 1.78 7.23 0.23
C TYR A 58 1.13 5.90 -0.16
N HIS A 59 1.08 5.65 -1.46
CA HIS A 59 0.72 4.34 -1.99
C HIS A 59 1.80 3.31 -1.64
N TYR A 60 1.41 2.05 -1.51
CA TYR A 60 2.35 0.98 -1.20
C TYR A 60 3.28 0.74 -2.40
N GLU A 61 4.57 0.97 -2.21
CA GLU A 61 5.59 0.49 -3.13
C GLU A 61 5.93 -0.96 -2.74
N ARG A 62 5.70 -1.91 -3.66
CA ARG A 62 6.22 -3.27 -3.53
C ARG A 62 7.64 -3.31 -4.08
N ASP A 63 8.50 -4.10 -3.45
CA ASP A 63 9.85 -4.37 -3.98
C ASP A 63 9.75 -4.91 -5.41
N GLY A 64 10.50 -4.32 -6.34
CA GLY A 64 10.53 -4.72 -7.75
C GLY A 64 10.45 -3.55 -8.73
N GLU A 65 10.49 -3.86 -10.02
CA GLU A 65 10.26 -2.88 -11.07
C GLU A 65 8.79 -2.45 -11.07
N GLN A 66 8.56 -1.13 -11.06
CA GLN A 66 7.23 -0.54 -11.18
C GLN A 66 7.04 0.00 -12.58
N TRP A 67 5.86 -0.25 -13.15
CA TRP A 67 5.52 0.29 -14.45
C TRP A 67 5.16 1.76 -14.33
N GLU A 68 5.95 2.62 -14.96
CA GLU A 68 5.66 4.04 -15.07
C GLU A 68 5.15 4.35 -16.49
N CYS A 69 4.03 5.06 -16.58
CA CYS A 69 3.59 5.59 -17.87
C CYS A 69 4.61 6.62 -18.37
N ASN A 70 4.76 6.80 -19.69
CA ASN A 70 5.62 7.84 -20.28
C ASN A 70 5.33 9.28 -19.81
N CYS A 71 4.21 9.51 -19.12
CA CYS A 71 3.88 10.78 -18.49
C CYS A 71 4.34 10.91 -17.01
N GLY A 72 5.05 9.93 -16.46
CA GLY A 72 5.54 9.92 -15.09
C GLY A 72 4.53 9.46 -14.04
N ASN A 73 3.43 8.81 -14.45
CA ASN A 73 2.37 8.36 -13.55
C ASN A 73 2.39 6.83 -13.43
N ASP A 74 2.30 6.35 -12.20
CA ASP A 74 2.40 4.95 -11.76
C ASP A 74 1.04 4.35 -11.33
N LEU A 75 -0.02 5.16 -11.21
CA LEU A 75 -1.37 4.71 -10.88
C LEU A 75 -2.21 4.43 -12.13
N PHE A 76 -2.89 3.27 -12.21
CA PHE A 76 -3.66 2.88 -13.39
C PHE A 76 -5.10 2.49 -13.09
N HIS A 77 -5.97 2.67 -14.09
CA HIS A 77 -7.33 2.14 -14.08
C HIS A 77 -7.45 0.90 -14.96
N VAL A 78 -8.10 -0.13 -14.43
CA VAL A 78 -8.35 -1.40 -15.13
C VAL A 78 -9.79 -1.41 -15.66
N LYS A 79 -9.96 -1.67 -16.95
CA LYS A 79 -11.26 -1.92 -17.61
C LYS A 79 -11.21 -3.27 -18.36
N PRO A 80 -12.34 -3.86 -18.73
CA PRO A 80 -12.35 -5.12 -19.49
C PRO A 80 -11.55 -5.09 -20.81
N LYS A 81 -11.37 -3.90 -21.41
CA LYS A 81 -10.60 -3.70 -22.64
C LYS A 81 -9.09 -3.60 -22.40
N GLY A 82 -8.65 -3.32 -21.17
CA GLY A 82 -7.24 -3.12 -20.84
C GLY A 82 -7.03 -2.12 -19.70
N ILE A 83 -5.78 -1.68 -19.57
CA ILE A 83 -5.33 -0.76 -18.52
C ILE A 83 -5.01 0.60 -19.17
N TYR A 84 -5.44 1.70 -18.54
CA TYR A 84 -5.12 3.05 -19.01
C TYR A 84 -4.64 3.94 -17.88
N CYS A 85 -3.80 4.92 -18.25
CA CYS A 85 -3.30 5.93 -17.33
C CYS A 85 -4.38 7.00 -17.10
N PRO A 86 -4.81 7.27 -15.85
CA PRO A 86 -5.77 8.32 -15.53
C PRO A 86 -5.21 9.73 -15.75
N ASN A 87 -3.88 9.90 -15.73
CA ASN A 87 -3.23 11.20 -15.91
C ASN A 87 -3.22 11.64 -17.38
N CYS A 88 -2.77 10.78 -18.31
CA CYS A 88 -2.64 11.14 -19.73
C CYS A 88 -3.66 10.46 -20.66
N GLY A 89 -4.46 9.53 -20.15
CA GLY A 89 -5.49 8.81 -20.92
C GLY A 89 -4.97 7.71 -21.86
N GLN A 90 -3.66 7.49 -21.92
CA GLN A 90 -3.07 6.48 -22.81
C GLN A 90 -3.31 5.06 -22.30
N TRP A 91 -3.70 4.16 -23.22
CA TRP A 91 -3.73 2.73 -22.97
C TRP A 91 -2.30 2.20 -22.83
N GLN A 92 -2.09 1.31 -21.87
CA GLN A 92 -0.77 0.71 -21.62
C GLN A 92 -0.68 -0.66 -22.26
N GLU A 93 0.43 -0.92 -22.93
CA GLU A 93 0.78 -2.22 -23.49
C GLU A 93 1.97 -2.76 -22.70
N PHE A 94 1.77 -3.91 -22.04
CA PHE A 94 2.81 -4.58 -21.27
C PHE A 94 3.39 -5.69 -22.16
N PRO A 95 4.66 -5.61 -22.57
CA PRO A 95 5.27 -6.68 -23.34
C PRO A 95 5.30 -7.96 -22.50
N ILE A 96 4.70 -9.03 -23.01
CA ILE A 96 4.84 -10.36 -22.42
C ILE A 96 6.27 -10.80 -22.72
N ASN A 97 7.11 -10.90 -21.70
CA ASN A 97 8.38 -11.61 -21.84
C ASN A 97 8.09 -13.10 -21.68
N ASP A 98 8.21 -13.86 -22.76
CA ASP A 98 7.97 -15.33 -22.84
C ASP A 98 8.98 -16.17 -22.01
N ARG A 99 9.58 -15.64 -20.94
CA ARG A 99 10.64 -16.30 -20.17
C ARG A 99 10.21 -16.87 -18.82
N ASP A 100 8.97 -16.67 -18.40
CA ASP A 100 8.46 -17.12 -17.10
C ASP A 100 7.45 -18.30 -17.22
N GLY A 101 7.54 -19.08 -18.29
CA GLY A 101 6.77 -20.32 -18.51
C GLY A 101 7.45 -21.56 -17.93
#